data_AF-A0A8J6AUB6-F1
#
_entry.id   AF-A0A8J6AUB6-F1
#
_cell.length_a   1.000
_cell.length_b   1.000
_cell.length_c   1.000
_cell.angle_alpha   90.00
_cell.angle_beta   90.00
_cell.angle_gamma   90.00
#
_symmetry.space_group_name_H-M   'P 1'
#
loop_
_entity.id
_entity.type
_entity.pdbx_description
1 polymer ?
#
loop_
_entity_poly.entity_id
_entity_poly.type
_entity_poly.pdbx_seq_one_letter_code
_entity_poly.pdbx_strand_id
1 'polypeptide(L)'
;MEKQYLPRREVDLGAGFIRNGTILEGTRFKRAIFKGQYCRSFGCCEDRDDGCVTQFYELKALCYCDKFCERENSDCCPDYQSFCREEKEWPPHTKPWYPEGRWTAQNYSQFWGMTLEDGYKYRLGTLPPSPTLLSMNEMKASLPAETDLPEFFVASYKWPGWTHGPLDQKNCAASWAFSTASVAADRIAIQSKGRYTANLSPQNLISCCAKNRHGCNSGSIDRAWWYLRKRGLVSHACYPLFKDQNAANSACAMASRSDGRGKRHAIKPCPNNFEKSNRIYQCSPPYRVSSNVTEIMREIMQNGPVQAIMKVHEDFFHYKTGIYRHVTGTNGDSEKYRKLRTHAIKLTGLLPTPGESHGERMAISGFFEE
;
A
#
# COMPACT_ATOMS: atom_id res chain seq x y z
N MET A 1 -3.74 -58.57 -12.35
CA MET A 1 -4.61 -58.42 -11.17
C MET A 1 -5.35 -57.10 -11.30
N GLU A 2 -6.64 -57.13 -10.97
CA GLU A 2 -7.69 -56.20 -11.37
C GLU A 2 -7.51 -54.74 -10.95
N LYS A 3 -8.04 -53.86 -11.81
CA LYS A 3 -8.43 -52.49 -11.51
C LYS A 3 -9.60 -52.50 -10.52
N GLN A 4 -9.50 -51.75 -9.41
CA GLN A 4 -10.67 -51.44 -8.57
C GLN A 4 -11.06 -49.97 -8.77
N TYR A 5 -12.21 -49.79 -9.42
CA TYR A 5 -12.99 -48.55 -9.45
C TYR A 5 -13.84 -48.45 -8.17
N LEU A 6 -14.01 -47.25 -7.63
CA LEU A 6 -15.08 -46.91 -6.68
C LEU A 6 -15.94 -45.76 -7.25
N PRO A 7 -17.25 -45.70 -6.93
CA PRO A 7 -18.27 -45.31 -7.90
C PRO A 7 -18.63 -43.81 -7.90
N ARG A 8 -19.10 -43.36 -9.07
CA ARG A 8 -19.79 -42.09 -9.33
C ARG A 8 -20.96 -41.90 -8.36
N ARG A 9 -20.96 -40.80 -7.62
CA ARG A 9 -22.21 -40.20 -7.12
C ARG A 9 -22.78 -39.31 -8.22
N GLU A 10 -23.92 -39.72 -8.73
CA GLU A 10 -24.81 -38.89 -9.56
C GLU A 10 -25.28 -37.69 -8.73
N VAL A 11 -25.14 -36.48 -9.28
CA VAL A 11 -25.91 -35.32 -8.86
C VAL A 11 -26.64 -34.80 -10.09
N ASP A 12 -27.94 -34.81 -9.94
CA ASP A 12 -28.99 -34.61 -10.93
C ASP A 12 -28.92 -33.23 -11.61
N LEU A 13 -29.14 -33.22 -12.92
CA LEU A 13 -29.20 -32.03 -13.78
C LEU A 13 -30.67 -31.72 -14.06
N GLY A 14 -31.24 -30.74 -13.37
CA GLY A 14 -32.60 -30.30 -13.66
C GLY A 14 -32.99 -28.98 -13.02
N ALA A 15 -32.74 -27.87 -13.72
CA ALA A 15 -33.70 -26.76 -13.91
C ALA A 15 -33.05 -25.55 -14.60
N GLY A 16 -33.50 -25.27 -15.84
CA GLY A 16 -33.85 -23.88 -16.21
C GLY A 16 -32.86 -23.01 -16.99
N PHE A 17 -32.90 -23.16 -18.32
CA PHE A 17 -33.20 -22.09 -19.29
C PHE A 17 -32.17 -20.98 -19.67
N ILE A 18 -31.93 -20.96 -21.00
CA ILE A 18 -31.63 -19.86 -21.97
C ILE A 18 -30.17 -19.54 -22.35
N ARG A 19 -29.94 -19.81 -23.65
CA ARG A 19 -28.87 -19.42 -24.56
C ARG A 19 -28.53 -17.92 -24.54
N ASN A 20 -27.25 -17.60 -24.70
CA ASN A 20 -26.76 -16.99 -25.94
C ASN A 20 -25.24 -17.06 -25.97
N GLY A 21 -24.71 -17.69 -27.02
CA GLY A 21 -23.28 -17.81 -27.24
C GLY A 21 -22.69 -16.50 -27.76
N THR A 22 -21.50 -16.20 -27.29
CA THR A 22 -20.43 -15.64 -28.13
C THR A 22 -19.11 -16.19 -27.60
N ILE A 23 -18.36 -16.75 -28.53
CA ILE A 23 -17.01 -17.30 -28.41
C ILE A 23 -16.11 -16.24 -27.76
N LEU A 24 -15.54 -16.54 -26.60
CA LEU A 24 -14.46 -15.77 -26.00
C LEU A 24 -13.16 -16.54 -26.24
N GLU A 25 -12.57 -16.29 -27.41
CA GLU A 25 -11.15 -16.55 -27.64
C GLU A 25 -10.31 -15.67 -26.71
N GLY A 26 -9.37 -16.30 -26.01
CA GLY A 26 -8.08 -15.70 -25.66
C GLY A 26 -8.10 -14.54 -24.67
N THR A 27 -8.36 -14.81 -23.40
CA THR A 27 -7.86 -13.94 -22.32
C THR A 27 -7.10 -14.77 -21.30
N ARG A 28 -5.77 -14.65 -21.36
CA ARG A 28 -4.80 -15.22 -20.41
C ARG A 28 -4.98 -14.49 -19.07
N PHE A 29 -5.76 -15.06 -18.16
CA PHE A 29 -6.06 -14.45 -16.86
C PHE A 29 -4.88 -14.62 -15.87
N LYS A 30 -4.52 -13.53 -15.20
CA LYS A 30 -3.37 -13.45 -14.28
C LYS A 30 -3.63 -14.23 -12.97
N ARG A 31 -2.76 -15.19 -12.65
CA ARG A 31 -2.77 -16.10 -11.48
C ARG A 31 -2.70 -15.47 -10.07
N ALA A 32 -2.83 -14.16 -9.90
CA ALA A 32 -2.39 -13.48 -8.68
C ALA A 32 -3.39 -13.39 -7.50
N ILE A 33 -4.50 -14.16 -7.47
CA ILE A 33 -5.58 -13.91 -6.48
C ILE A 33 -6.12 -15.17 -5.76
N PHE A 34 -5.65 -16.39 -6.02
CA PHE A 34 -6.35 -17.58 -5.50
C PHE A 34 -5.46 -18.48 -4.62
N LYS A 35 -5.86 -18.64 -3.35
CA LYS A 35 -5.24 -19.54 -2.37
C LYS A 35 -6.01 -20.88 -2.41
N GLY A 36 -5.43 -21.92 -3.01
CA GLY A 36 -6.00 -23.28 -3.04
C GLY A 36 -4.94 -24.37 -3.27
N GLN A 37 -5.22 -25.60 -2.82
CA GLN A 37 -4.39 -26.80 -2.99
C GLN A 37 -5.00 -27.67 -4.10
N TYR A 38 -4.70 -27.36 -5.36
CA TYR A 38 -5.33 -27.98 -6.53
C TYR A 38 -4.54 -29.21 -6.98
N CYS A 39 -3.31 -29.01 -7.46
CA CYS A 39 -2.42 -30.12 -7.82
C CYS A 39 -2.04 -30.95 -6.60
N ARG A 40 -1.94 -30.33 -5.41
CA ARG A 40 -1.67 -31.05 -4.17
C ARG A 40 -2.75 -32.07 -3.80
N SER A 41 -4.02 -31.78 -4.12
CA SER A 41 -5.13 -32.69 -3.81
C SER A 41 -5.34 -33.75 -4.90
N PHE A 42 -4.96 -33.44 -6.14
CA PHE A 42 -5.26 -34.26 -7.32
C PHE A 42 -4.06 -35.12 -7.79
N GLY A 43 -2.82 -34.64 -7.65
CA GLY A 43 -1.60 -35.28 -8.15
C GLY A 43 -0.99 -34.57 -9.37
N CYS A 44 0.22 -34.98 -9.75
CA CYS A 44 0.99 -34.43 -10.87
C CYS A 44 1.16 -35.47 -11.97
N CYS A 45 0.95 -35.07 -13.23
CA CYS A 45 1.04 -35.98 -14.38
C CYS A 45 2.29 -35.70 -15.22
N GLU A 46 2.96 -36.77 -15.65
CA GLU A 46 4.22 -36.72 -16.41
C GLU A 46 4.05 -36.32 -17.89
N ASP A 47 2.85 -36.51 -18.44
CA ASP A 47 2.51 -36.20 -19.83
C ASP A 47 1.23 -35.37 -19.91
N ARG A 48 0.99 -34.70 -21.06
CA ARG A 48 -0.27 -33.98 -21.31
C ARG A 48 -1.42 -34.99 -21.30
N ASP A 49 -2.28 -34.85 -20.30
CA ASP A 49 -3.42 -35.72 -20.08
C ASP A 49 -4.65 -34.86 -19.83
N ASP A 50 -5.63 -34.93 -20.73
CA ASP A 50 -6.89 -34.18 -20.61
C ASP A 50 -7.74 -34.65 -19.41
N GLY A 51 -7.41 -35.81 -18.82
CA GLY A 51 -7.94 -36.28 -17.55
C GLY A 51 -7.21 -35.72 -16.33
N CYS A 52 -6.04 -35.08 -16.49
CA CYS A 52 -5.23 -34.52 -15.42
C CYS A 52 -5.64 -33.08 -15.07
N VAL A 53 -6.92 -32.92 -14.78
CA VAL A 53 -7.58 -31.64 -14.53
C VAL A 53 -8.32 -31.66 -13.21
N THR A 54 -8.30 -30.52 -12.52
CA THR A 54 -9.07 -30.32 -11.30
C THR A 54 -9.96 -29.10 -11.41
N GLN A 55 -11.06 -29.11 -10.65
CA GLN A 55 -12.04 -28.05 -10.68
C GLN A 55 -11.49 -26.82 -9.97
N PHE A 56 -11.32 -25.75 -10.73
CA PHE A 56 -10.96 -24.44 -10.22
C PHE A 56 -12.23 -23.74 -9.73
N TYR A 57 -12.56 -23.99 -8.47
CA TYR A 57 -13.84 -23.59 -7.86
C TYR A 57 -14.11 -22.08 -7.96
N GLU A 58 -13.08 -21.23 -7.96
CA GLU A 58 -13.27 -19.77 -8.02
C GLU A 58 -13.68 -19.22 -9.39
N LEU A 59 -13.51 -19.96 -10.50
CA LEU A 59 -13.92 -19.51 -11.85
C LEU A 59 -14.84 -20.50 -12.57
N LYS A 60 -15.31 -21.56 -11.90
CA LYS A 60 -16.05 -22.68 -12.55
C LYS A 60 -15.31 -23.21 -13.79
N ALA A 61 -13.99 -23.20 -13.75
CA ALA A 61 -13.12 -23.63 -14.83
C ALA A 61 -12.36 -24.90 -14.43
N LEU A 62 -11.70 -25.53 -15.39
CA LEU A 62 -10.74 -26.61 -15.14
C LEU A 62 -9.34 -26.03 -15.22
N CYS A 63 -8.43 -26.50 -14.37
CA CYS A 63 -7.01 -26.21 -14.46
C CYS A 63 -6.19 -27.49 -14.52
N TYR A 64 -5.02 -27.42 -15.16
CA TYR A 64 -4.15 -28.57 -15.45
C TYR A 64 -2.98 -28.67 -14.44
N CYS A 65 -2.60 -29.92 -14.12
CA CYS A 65 -1.47 -30.26 -13.25
C CYS A 65 -0.43 -31.14 -13.94
N ASP A 66 -0.30 -31.02 -15.27
CA ASP A 66 0.59 -31.83 -16.10
C ASP A 66 1.86 -31.09 -16.56
N LYS A 67 2.82 -31.85 -17.13
CA LYS A 67 4.12 -31.35 -17.60
C LYS A 67 4.06 -30.25 -18.67
N PHE A 68 2.94 -30.06 -19.34
CA PHE A 68 2.80 -28.98 -20.32
C PHE A 68 2.92 -27.59 -19.67
N CYS A 69 2.62 -27.54 -18.37
CA CYS A 69 2.74 -26.39 -17.51
C CYS A 69 4.19 -25.93 -17.24
N GLU A 70 5.18 -26.70 -17.68
CA GLU A 70 6.58 -26.26 -17.73
C GLU A 70 6.84 -25.21 -18.83
N ARG A 71 6.02 -25.22 -19.91
CA ARG A 71 6.23 -24.38 -21.11
C ARG A 71 5.16 -23.30 -21.27
N GLU A 72 3.92 -23.63 -20.88
CA GLU A 72 2.73 -22.81 -21.08
C GLU A 72 2.09 -22.45 -19.74
N ASN A 73 1.59 -21.22 -19.61
CA ASN A 73 1.15 -20.67 -18.31
C ASN A 73 -0.33 -20.24 -18.27
N SER A 74 -1.11 -20.48 -19.33
CA SER A 74 -2.50 -20.02 -19.42
C SER A 74 -3.47 -20.85 -18.58
N ASP A 75 -3.34 -22.18 -18.61
CA ASP A 75 -4.41 -23.08 -18.13
C ASP A 75 -3.99 -23.95 -16.93
N CYS A 76 -2.77 -23.78 -16.42
CA CYS A 76 -2.31 -24.59 -15.29
C CYS A 76 -2.75 -24.06 -13.94
N CYS A 77 -2.90 -24.98 -12.99
CA CYS A 77 -3.27 -24.65 -11.63
C CYS A 77 -2.20 -23.79 -10.95
N PRO A 78 -2.59 -22.88 -10.04
CA PRO A 78 -1.67 -21.95 -9.39
C PRO A 78 -0.53 -22.61 -8.59
N ASP A 79 -0.77 -23.81 -8.05
CA ASP A 79 0.18 -24.55 -7.19
C ASP A 79 1.05 -25.56 -7.96
N TYR A 80 0.90 -25.68 -9.28
CA TYR A 80 1.66 -26.63 -10.12
C TYR A 80 3.18 -26.47 -9.94
N GLN A 81 3.71 -25.25 -10.07
CA GLN A 81 5.15 -25.00 -10.00
C GLN A 81 5.73 -25.37 -8.63
N SER A 82 5.01 -25.05 -7.56
CA SER A 82 5.42 -25.33 -6.18
C SER A 82 5.25 -26.79 -5.76
N PHE A 83 4.28 -27.51 -6.33
CA PHE A 83 3.95 -28.88 -5.91
C PHE A 83 4.55 -29.95 -6.85
N CYS A 84 4.42 -29.77 -8.16
CA CYS A 84 4.81 -30.79 -9.15
C CYS A 84 6.26 -30.70 -9.62
N ARG A 85 6.89 -29.53 -9.47
CA ARG A 85 8.26 -29.30 -9.97
C ARG A 85 9.34 -29.39 -8.90
N GLU A 86 8.94 -29.65 -7.64
CA GLU A 86 9.79 -29.58 -6.45
C GLU A 86 10.72 -28.35 -6.48
N GLU A 87 10.24 -27.21 -7.02
CA GLU A 87 10.97 -25.96 -6.90
C GLU A 87 11.02 -25.67 -5.40
N LYS A 88 12.20 -25.98 -4.82
CA LYS A 88 12.45 -25.85 -3.39
C LYS A 88 11.87 -24.52 -2.96
N GLU A 89 10.84 -24.59 -2.11
CA GLU A 89 10.46 -23.47 -1.27
C GLU A 89 11.77 -22.88 -0.76
N TRP A 90 11.94 -21.57 -0.96
CA TRP A 90 13.02 -20.84 -0.32
C TRP A 90 13.00 -21.28 1.14
N PRO A 91 14.11 -21.81 1.68
CA PRO A 91 14.07 -22.35 3.03
C PRO A 91 13.55 -21.25 3.94
N PRO A 92 12.53 -21.52 4.78
CA PRO A 92 12.11 -20.52 5.73
C PRO A 92 13.35 -20.21 6.57
N HIS A 93 13.71 -18.93 6.69
CA HIS A 93 14.70 -18.49 7.67
C HIS A 93 14.15 -18.82 9.07
N THR A 94 14.34 -20.06 9.48
CA THR A 94 13.98 -20.64 10.77
C THR A 94 15.29 -20.93 11.49
N LYS A 95 15.97 -19.85 11.86
CA LYS A 95 16.83 -19.89 13.03
C LYS A 95 16.42 -18.73 13.94
N PRO A 96 15.75 -19.01 15.07
CA PRO A 96 15.60 -18.02 16.11
C PRO A 96 16.99 -17.81 16.73
N TRP A 97 17.62 -16.69 16.38
CA TRP A 97 18.82 -16.22 17.05
C TRP A 97 18.41 -15.00 17.86
N TYR A 98 18.26 -15.17 19.18
CA TYR A 98 18.30 -14.05 20.11
C TYR A 98 19.57 -14.16 20.93
N PRO A 99 20.33 -13.06 20.95
CA PRO A 99 20.12 -12.08 22.00
C PRO A 99 19.65 -10.74 21.43
N GLU A 100 18.55 -10.22 22.01
CA GLU A 100 17.91 -8.90 21.78
C GLU A 100 16.76 -8.81 20.73
N GLY A 101 15.57 -9.23 21.19
CA GLY A 101 14.20 -9.00 20.69
C GLY A 101 13.86 -7.66 20.08
N ARG A 102 14.23 -7.36 18.83
CA ARG A 102 13.83 -6.11 18.17
C ARG A 102 12.62 -6.24 17.24
N TRP A 103 12.59 -7.14 16.26
CA TRP A 103 11.43 -7.31 15.37
C TRP A 103 11.34 -8.71 14.75
N THR A 104 10.16 -9.08 14.25
CA THR A 104 9.92 -10.38 13.61
C THR A 104 9.58 -10.24 12.13
N ALA A 105 9.96 -11.25 11.34
CA ALA A 105 9.71 -11.31 9.92
C ALA A 105 8.60 -12.33 9.56
N GLN A 106 7.87 -12.08 8.48
CA GLN A 106 6.91 -13.00 7.87
C GLN A 106 6.88 -12.84 6.35
N ASN A 107 6.55 -13.92 5.65
CA ASN A 107 6.29 -13.90 4.21
C ASN A 107 4.84 -13.48 3.93
N TYR A 108 4.68 -12.53 3.00
CA TYR A 108 3.37 -12.05 2.57
C TYR A 108 3.05 -12.52 1.16
N SER A 109 1.86 -13.11 0.97
CA SER A 109 1.43 -13.61 -0.35
C SER A 109 1.30 -12.51 -1.41
N GLN A 110 1.10 -11.26 -0.98
CA GLN A 110 1.03 -10.09 -1.87
C GLN A 110 2.33 -9.76 -2.62
N PHE A 111 3.45 -10.36 -2.23
CA PHE A 111 4.74 -10.22 -2.90
C PHE A 111 5.14 -11.46 -3.70
N TRP A 112 4.34 -12.53 -3.70
CA TRP A 112 4.66 -13.74 -4.46
C TRP A 112 4.69 -13.44 -5.96
N GLY A 113 5.75 -13.89 -6.64
CA GLY A 113 5.99 -13.61 -8.05
C GLY A 113 6.48 -12.18 -8.34
N MET A 114 6.68 -11.32 -7.34
CA MET A 114 7.34 -10.02 -7.51
C MET A 114 8.85 -10.16 -7.25
N THR A 115 9.66 -9.53 -8.09
CA THR A 115 11.09 -9.36 -7.78
C THR A 115 11.27 -8.26 -6.72
N LEU A 116 12.45 -8.23 -6.07
CA LEU A 116 12.80 -7.11 -5.17
C LEU A 116 12.77 -5.76 -5.91
N GLU A 117 13.18 -5.73 -7.18
CA GLU A 117 13.10 -4.55 -8.04
C GLU A 117 11.65 -4.12 -8.27
N ASP A 118 10.72 -5.07 -8.49
CA ASP A 118 9.28 -4.79 -8.58
C ASP A 118 8.73 -4.25 -7.26
N GLY A 119 9.15 -4.83 -6.13
CA GLY A 119 8.81 -4.34 -4.80
C GLY A 119 9.20 -2.88 -4.62
N TYR A 120 10.45 -2.53 -4.94
CA TYR A 120 10.91 -1.15 -4.93
C TYR A 120 10.13 -0.27 -5.90
N LYS A 121 9.95 -0.70 -7.15
CA LYS A 121 9.32 0.10 -8.20
C LYS A 121 7.83 0.37 -7.96
N TYR A 122 7.06 -0.61 -7.48
CA TYR A 122 5.60 -0.50 -7.36
C TYR A 122 5.13 -0.13 -5.96
N ARG A 123 5.92 -0.40 -4.91
CA ARG A 123 5.56 -0.05 -3.52
C ARG A 123 6.25 1.22 -3.05
N LEU A 124 7.41 1.60 -3.61
CA LEU A 124 8.16 2.78 -3.18
C LEU A 124 8.18 3.81 -4.31
N GLY A 125 7.47 4.93 -4.11
CA GLY A 125 7.32 5.95 -5.15
C GLY A 125 7.54 7.37 -4.67
N THR A 126 8.15 7.55 -3.52
CA THR A 126 8.47 8.91 -3.06
C THR A 126 9.83 9.30 -3.59
N LEU A 127 9.90 10.43 -4.29
CA LEU A 127 11.18 11.00 -4.69
C LEU A 127 11.95 11.52 -3.46
N PRO A 128 13.29 11.43 -3.44
CA PRO A 128 14.09 12.06 -2.41
C PRO A 128 13.75 13.56 -2.23
N PRO A 129 13.88 14.10 -1.01
CA PRO A 129 13.54 15.49 -0.75
C PRO A 129 14.34 16.44 -1.66
N SER A 130 13.64 17.41 -2.25
CA SER A 130 14.26 18.40 -3.13
C SER A 130 15.19 19.33 -2.33
N PRO A 131 16.25 19.91 -2.95
CA PRO A 131 17.09 20.90 -2.28
C PRO A 131 16.29 22.07 -1.72
N THR A 132 15.22 22.48 -2.41
CA THR A 132 14.30 23.53 -1.96
C THR A 132 13.55 23.14 -0.70
N LEU A 133 13.10 21.89 -0.57
CA LEU A 133 12.48 21.41 0.66
C LEU A 133 13.49 21.34 1.81
N LEU A 134 14.73 20.93 1.52
CA LEU A 134 15.80 20.89 2.52
C LEU A 134 16.28 22.28 2.95
N SER A 135 16.07 23.32 2.15
CA SER A 135 16.40 24.71 2.52
C SER A 135 15.25 25.47 3.19
N MET A 136 14.07 24.85 3.37
CA MET A 136 12.97 25.46 4.12
C MET A 136 13.35 25.62 5.59
N ASN A 137 12.99 26.77 6.18
CA ASN A 137 13.15 27.02 7.60
C ASN A 137 12.41 25.96 8.42
N GLU A 138 13.12 25.42 9.41
CA GLU A 138 12.53 24.49 10.36
C GLU A 138 11.64 25.25 11.35
N MET A 139 10.37 24.87 11.41
CA MET A 139 9.48 25.30 12.48
C MET A 139 9.79 24.46 13.72
N LYS A 140 10.08 25.16 14.81
CA LYS A 140 10.13 24.57 16.15
C LYS A 140 8.76 24.68 16.78
N ALA A 141 8.37 23.66 17.52
CA ALA A 141 7.11 23.69 18.24
C ALA A 141 7.16 24.78 19.32
N SER A 142 6.00 25.38 19.64
CA SER A 142 5.93 26.47 20.62
C SER A 142 5.91 25.99 22.08
N LEU A 143 6.13 24.70 22.34
CA LEU A 143 6.16 24.18 23.70
C LEU A 143 7.38 24.72 24.46
N PRO A 144 7.22 25.07 25.76
CA PRO A 144 8.35 25.39 26.63
C PRO A 144 9.40 24.28 26.57
N ALA A 145 10.68 24.66 26.56
CA ALA A 145 11.79 23.72 26.51
C ALA A 145 11.75 22.70 27.67
N GLU A 146 11.19 23.12 28.82
CA GLU A 146 11.05 22.36 30.07
C GLU A 146 9.86 21.38 30.08
N THR A 147 9.05 21.31 29.03
CA THR A 147 7.95 20.34 29.00
C THR A 147 8.50 18.93 28.82
N ASP A 148 8.48 18.13 29.87
CA ASP A 148 8.82 16.71 29.79
C ASP A 148 7.90 16.01 28.78
N LEU A 149 8.52 15.35 27.79
CA LEU A 149 7.78 14.59 26.81
C LEU A 149 7.30 13.27 27.42
N PRO A 150 6.06 12.84 27.14
CA PRO A 150 5.58 11.56 27.62
C PRO A 150 6.36 10.42 26.96
N GLU A 151 6.61 9.36 27.72
CA GLU A 151 7.29 8.15 27.24
C GLU A 151 6.50 7.43 26.13
N PHE A 152 5.18 7.62 26.14
CA PHE A 152 4.25 7.05 25.18
C PHE A 152 3.27 8.11 24.71
N PHE A 153 3.07 8.18 23.39
CA PHE A 153 2.04 9.03 22.81
C PHE A 153 1.51 8.40 21.53
N VAL A 154 0.20 8.32 21.38
CA VAL A 154 -0.44 7.92 20.12
C VAL A 154 -1.56 8.90 19.78
N ALA A 155 -1.51 9.47 18.58
CA ALA A 155 -2.44 10.51 18.15
C ALA A 155 -3.91 10.06 18.22
N SER A 156 -4.20 8.79 17.92
CA SER A 156 -5.56 8.26 17.95
C SER A 156 -6.19 8.21 19.34
N TYR A 157 -5.38 8.13 20.40
CA TYR A 157 -5.86 8.21 21.78
C TYR A 157 -6.17 9.64 22.20
N LYS A 158 -5.37 10.60 21.73
CA LYS A 158 -5.63 12.03 22.01
C LYS A 158 -6.80 12.58 21.21
N TRP A 159 -6.96 12.15 19.95
CA TRP A 159 -7.99 12.63 19.04
C TRP A 159 -8.80 11.47 18.44
N PRO A 160 -9.61 10.78 19.27
CA PRO A 160 -10.39 9.64 18.82
C PRO A 160 -11.37 10.04 17.72
N GLY A 161 -11.40 9.25 16.64
CA GLY A 161 -12.25 9.50 15.47
C GLY A 161 -11.77 10.61 14.52
N TRP A 162 -10.66 11.29 14.83
CA TRP A 162 -10.08 12.32 13.95
C TRP A 162 -8.75 11.89 13.32
N THR A 163 -8.22 10.73 13.71
CA THR A 163 -7.11 10.08 13.04
C THR A 163 -7.63 8.93 12.19
N HIS A 164 -7.49 9.05 10.87
CA HIS A 164 -7.98 8.04 9.94
C HIS A 164 -7.01 6.86 9.85
N GLY A 165 -7.58 5.66 9.70
CA GLY A 165 -6.82 4.45 9.40
C GLY A 165 -6.05 4.55 8.08
N PRO A 166 -5.04 3.70 7.89
CA PRO A 166 -4.26 3.68 6.67
C PRO A 166 -5.11 3.23 5.46
N LEU A 167 -4.64 3.60 4.27
CA LEU A 167 -5.22 3.18 3.00
C LEU A 167 -4.17 2.40 2.23
N ASP A 168 -4.57 1.31 1.57
CA ASP A 168 -3.66 0.50 0.76
C ASP A 168 -3.40 1.13 -0.61
N GLN A 169 -2.12 1.42 -0.87
CA GLN A 169 -1.66 1.95 -2.15
C GLN A 169 -1.60 0.91 -3.27
N LYS A 170 -1.68 -0.39 -2.94
CA LYS A 170 -1.55 -1.51 -3.89
C LYS A 170 -0.22 -1.42 -4.66
N ASN A 171 -0.20 -1.85 -5.91
CA ASN A 171 0.96 -1.80 -6.79
C ASN A 171 1.06 -0.44 -7.53
N CYS A 172 0.85 0.64 -6.79
CA CYS A 172 1.00 2.01 -7.26
C CYS A 172 2.00 2.72 -6.34
N ALA A 173 3.09 3.20 -6.92
CA ALA A 173 4.18 3.86 -6.23
C ALA A 173 3.76 5.29 -5.86
N ALA A 174 2.82 5.39 -4.92
CA ALA A 174 2.11 6.61 -4.58
C ALA A 174 2.12 6.94 -3.08
N SER A 175 3.05 6.38 -2.31
CA SER A 175 3.20 6.70 -0.88
C SER A 175 3.27 8.20 -0.60
N TRP A 176 3.86 8.98 -1.52
CA TRP A 176 3.87 10.45 -1.49
C TRP A 176 2.45 11.05 -1.43
N ALA A 177 1.48 10.51 -2.15
CA ALA A 177 0.10 10.99 -2.18
C ALA A 177 -0.70 10.48 -0.99
N PHE A 178 -0.54 9.20 -0.65
CA PHE A 178 -1.25 8.55 0.46
C PHE A 178 -0.91 9.18 1.81
N SER A 179 0.38 9.29 2.13
CA SER A 179 0.82 9.90 3.38
C SER A 179 0.45 11.40 3.46
N THR A 180 0.55 12.15 2.35
CA THR A 180 0.13 13.56 2.32
C THR A 180 -1.37 13.71 2.58
N ALA A 181 -2.21 12.95 1.87
CA ALA A 181 -3.66 13.01 2.05
C ALA A 181 -4.08 12.58 3.45
N SER A 182 -3.47 11.53 4.00
CA SER A 182 -3.77 11.02 5.34
C SER A 182 -3.38 12.02 6.43
N VAL A 183 -2.16 12.57 6.41
CA VAL A 183 -1.72 13.59 7.38
C VAL A 183 -2.60 14.84 7.29
N ALA A 184 -2.93 15.28 6.07
CA ALA A 184 -3.80 16.43 5.88
C ALA A 184 -5.22 16.21 6.39
N ALA A 185 -5.81 15.02 6.17
CA ALA A 185 -7.14 14.67 6.67
C ALA A 185 -7.18 14.77 8.21
N ASP A 186 -6.21 14.15 8.87
CA ASP A 186 -6.12 14.13 10.33
C ASP A 186 -5.96 15.54 10.90
N ARG A 187 -5.06 16.34 10.31
CA ARG A 187 -4.82 17.73 10.74
C ARG A 187 -6.02 18.63 10.50
N ILE A 188 -6.72 18.48 9.38
CA ILE A 188 -7.95 19.25 9.12
C ILE A 188 -9.02 18.90 10.16
N ALA A 189 -9.17 17.64 10.53
CA ALA A 189 -10.10 17.23 11.58
C ALA A 189 -9.72 17.84 12.94
N ILE A 190 -8.44 17.74 13.34
CA ILE A 190 -7.92 18.27 14.60
C ILE A 190 -8.07 19.79 14.67
N GLN A 191 -7.57 20.52 13.67
CA GLN A 191 -7.58 22.00 13.66
C GLN A 191 -8.98 22.58 13.50
N SER A 192 -9.88 21.87 12.82
CA SER A 192 -11.28 22.27 12.69
C SER A 192 -12.15 21.85 13.89
N LYS A 193 -11.56 21.23 14.92
CA LYS A 193 -12.24 20.72 16.11
C LYS A 193 -13.39 19.76 15.73
N GLY A 194 -13.14 18.86 14.80
CA GLY A 194 -14.11 17.87 14.34
C GLY A 194 -15.15 18.38 13.34
N ARG A 195 -15.09 19.66 12.91
CA ARG A 195 -16.02 20.19 11.89
C ARG A 195 -15.86 19.51 10.52
N TYR A 196 -14.64 19.06 10.21
CA TYR A 196 -14.31 18.40 8.95
C TYR A 196 -13.52 17.12 9.20
N THR A 197 -14.20 15.97 9.12
CA THR A 197 -13.63 14.64 9.44
C THR A 197 -13.57 13.72 8.21
N ALA A 198 -13.54 14.29 7.01
CA ALA A 198 -13.48 13.50 5.80
C ALA A 198 -12.06 12.98 5.56
N ASN A 199 -11.92 11.68 5.29
CA ASN A 199 -10.69 11.14 4.73
C ASN A 199 -10.46 11.75 3.34
N LEU A 200 -9.26 12.24 3.05
CA LEU A 200 -8.95 12.90 1.77
C LEU A 200 -8.52 11.89 0.71
N SER A 201 -8.82 12.17 -0.56
CA SER A 201 -8.52 11.26 -1.66
C SER A 201 -7.05 11.31 -2.08
N PRO A 202 -6.28 10.20 -1.93
CA PRO A 202 -4.97 10.08 -2.56
C PRO A 202 -5.08 10.04 -4.09
N GLN A 203 -6.16 9.44 -4.61
CA GLN A 203 -6.40 9.36 -6.06
C GLN A 203 -6.48 10.75 -6.71
N ASN A 204 -7.09 11.72 -6.03
CA ASN A 204 -7.12 13.10 -6.51
C ASN A 204 -5.69 13.65 -6.67
N LEU A 205 -4.78 13.42 -5.73
CA LEU A 205 -3.38 13.81 -5.88
C LEU A 205 -2.72 13.08 -7.05
N ILE A 206 -2.87 11.75 -7.11
CA ILE A 206 -2.25 10.89 -8.14
C ILE A 206 -2.65 11.34 -9.54
N SER A 207 -3.93 11.60 -9.79
CA SER A 207 -4.43 11.96 -11.11
C SER A 207 -4.26 13.45 -11.45
N CYS A 208 -4.23 14.35 -10.46
CA CYS A 208 -4.35 15.79 -10.71
C CYS A 208 -3.12 16.64 -10.34
N CYS A 209 -2.18 16.13 -9.55
CA CYS A 209 -0.96 16.87 -9.18
C CYS A 209 0.01 16.92 -10.38
N ALA A 210 0.04 18.05 -11.10
CA ALA A 210 0.71 18.17 -12.39
C ALA A 210 2.21 18.58 -12.32
N LYS A 211 3.04 17.81 -13.03
CA LYS A 211 4.09 18.14 -14.02
C LYS A 211 4.84 16.82 -14.26
N ASN A 212 4.70 16.23 -15.45
CA ASN A 212 5.23 14.93 -15.91
C ASN A 212 4.48 13.63 -15.50
N ARG A 213 3.25 13.73 -14.98
CA ARG A 213 2.32 12.58 -14.72
C ARG A 213 3.01 11.32 -14.17
N HIS A 214 3.84 11.48 -13.15
CA HIS A 214 4.49 10.31 -12.56
C HIS A 214 3.49 9.44 -11.79
N GLY A 215 2.34 9.95 -11.35
CA GLY A 215 1.19 9.15 -10.90
C GLY A 215 1.57 7.99 -9.97
N CYS A 216 1.38 6.77 -10.47
CA CYS A 216 1.73 5.51 -9.80
C CYS A 216 3.18 5.03 -9.99
N ASN A 217 4.05 5.84 -10.57
CA ASN A 217 5.47 5.56 -10.78
C ASN A 217 6.35 6.32 -9.79
N SER A 218 5.99 7.55 -9.43
CA SER A 218 6.64 8.32 -8.37
C SER A 218 5.94 9.66 -8.10
N GLY A 219 6.35 10.36 -7.05
CA GLY A 219 5.96 11.73 -6.79
C GLY A 219 6.71 12.36 -5.62
N SER A 220 6.52 13.67 -5.47
CA SER A 220 7.27 14.49 -4.51
C SER A 220 6.34 15.09 -3.47
N ILE A 221 6.71 15.00 -2.20
CA ILE A 221 5.88 15.47 -1.08
C ILE A 221 5.73 17.00 -1.07
N ASP A 222 6.77 17.75 -1.48
CA ASP A 222 6.73 19.22 -1.56
C ASP A 222 5.66 19.70 -2.56
N ARG A 223 5.59 19.06 -3.73
CA ARG A 223 4.58 19.32 -4.75
C ARG A 223 3.19 18.92 -4.27
N ALA A 224 3.07 17.81 -3.54
CA ALA A 224 1.81 17.33 -3.00
C ALA A 224 1.21 18.32 -1.99
N TRP A 225 2.01 18.79 -1.02
CA TRP A 225 1.60 19.82 -0.08
C TRP A 225 1.28 21.16 -0.75
N TRP A 226 2.08 21.55 -1.74
CA TRP A 226 1.80 22.78 -2.49
C TRP A 226 0.50 22.69 -3.30
N TYR A 227 0.22 21.52 -3.88
CA TYR A 227 -1.04 21.23 -4.56
C TYR A 227 -2.21 21.31 -3.57
N LEU A 228 -2.12 20.65 -2.42
CA LEU A 228 -3.16 20.68 -1.38
C LEU A 228 -3.45 22.13 -0.92
N ARG A 229 -2.41 22.93 -0.70
CA ARG A 229 -2.58 24.35 -0.37
C ARG A 229 -3.31 25.12 -1.48
N LYS A 230 -2.85 24.99 -2.74
CA LYS A 230 -3.28 25.87 -3.84
C LYS A 230 -4.54 25.42 -4.58
N ARG A 231 -4.80 24.12 -4.61
CA ARG A 231 -5.89 23.46 -5.36
C ARG A 231 -6.85 22.72 -4.44
N GLY A 232 -6.35 22.18 -3.34
CA GLY A 232 -7.10 21.36 -2.41
C GLY A 232 -7.39 19.96 -2.93
N LEU A 233 -7.97 19.12 -2.07
CA LEU A 233 -8.40 17.76 -2.37
C LEU A 233 -9.87 17.57 -2.04
N VAL A 234 -10.53 16.65 -2.73
CA VAL A 234 -11.83 16.12 -2.32
C VAL A 234 -11.69 14.94 -1.37
N SER A 235 -12.80 14.52 -0.77
CA SER A 235 -12.84 13.32 0.07
C SER A 235 -12.55 12.05 -0.74
N HIS A 236 -12.06 11.02 -0.05
CA HIS A 236 -11.91 9.68 -0.61
C HIS A 236 -13.25 9.12 -1.10
N ALA A 237 -14.36 9.41 -0.41
CA ALA A 237 -15.70 9.05 -0.86
C ALA A 237 -16.05 9.68 -2.22
N CYS A 238 -15.61 10.93 -2.48
CA CYS A 238 -15.84 11.62 -3.74
C CYS A 238 -14.99 11.07 -4.89
N TYR A 239 -13.72 10.78 -4.60
CA TYR A 239 -12.76 10.28 -5.59
C TYR A 239 -12.03 9.04 -5.02
N PRO A 240 -12.67 7.86 -5.08
CA PRO A 240 -12.11 6.64 -4.51
C PRO A 240 -10.90 6.13 -5.31
N LEU A 241 -10.18 5.18 -4.74
CA LEU A 241 -9.09 4.48 -5.43
C LEU A 241 -9.67 3.60 -6.54
N PHE A 242 -9.32 3.88 -7.80
CA PHE A 242 -9.79 3.09 -8.93
C PHE A 242 -8.92 1.83 -9.14
N LYS A 243 -9.55 0.69 -9.46
CA LYS A 243 -8.88 -0.62 -9.59
C LYS A 243 -7.87 -0.67 -10.74
N ASP A 244 -8.07 0.12 -11.81
CA ASP A 244 -7.19 0.12 -12.98
C ASP A 244 -6.05 1.13 -12.85
N GLN A 245 -5.15 0.85 -11.90
CA GLN A 245 -3.93 1.63 -11.68
C GLN A 245 -2.90 1.51 -12.83
N ASN A 246 -3.14 0.62 -13.82
CA ASN A 246 -2.33 0.53 -15.04
C ASN A 246 -2.49 1.74 -15.96
N ALA A 247 -3.47 2.60 -15.72
CA ALA A 247 -3.56 3.87 -16.40
C ALA A 247 -2.61 4.89 -15.75
N ALA A 248 -1.33 4.84 -16.17
CA ALA A 248 -0.41 5.99 -16.11
C ALA A 248 -0.98 7.28 -16.78
N ASN A 249 -2.21 7.21 -17.31
CA ASN A 249 -3.00 8.24 -17.94
C ASN A 249 -4.44 8.34 -17.41
N SER A 250 -4.73 8.03 -16.14
CA SER A 250 -6.03 8.42 -15.57
C SER A 250 -6.12 9.96 -15.56
N ALA A 251 -6.88 10.51 -16.51
CA ALA A 251 -7.08 11.94 -16.61
C ALA A 251 -7.67 12.45 -15.30
N CYS A 252 -7.21 13.62 -14.86
CA CYS A 252 -7.76 14.28 -13.69
C CYS A 252 -9.26 14.55 -13.87
N ALA A 253 -10.08 13.81 -13.12
CA ALA A 253 -11.54 13.91 -13.22
C ALA A 253 -12.11 15.09 -12.41
N MET A 254 -11.32 15.67 -11.51
CA MET A 254 -11.70 16.82 -10.69
C MET A 254 -11.13 18.12 -11.24
N ALA A 255 -11.86 19.22 -11.08
CA ALA A 255 -11.35 20.56 -11.38
C ALA A 255 -11.90 21.57 -10.38
N SER A 256 -11.16 22.65 -10.13
CA SER A 256 -11.52 23.67 -9.14
C SER A 256 -11.26 25.10 -9.58
N ARG A 257 -12.16 26.00 -9.19
CA ARG A 257 -12.06 27.45 -9.38
C ARG A 257 -11.84 28.17 -8.05
N SER A 258 -11.13 29.28 -8.07
CA SER A 258 -10.86 30.12 -6.88
C SER A 258 -11.92 31.22 -6.78
N ASP A 259 -12.42 31.51 -5.58
CA ASP A 259 -13.46 32.53 -5.36
C ASP A 259 -12.94 33.95 -5.10
N GLY A 260 -11.83 34.34 -5.73
CA GLY A 260 -11.16 35.63 -5.53
C GLY A 260 -10.47 35.79 -4.16
N ARG A 261 -10.99 35.15 -3.11
CA ARG A 261 -10.44 35.10 -1.75
C ARG A 261 -9.51 33.91 -1.51
N GLY A 262 -9.25 33.12 -2.56
CA GLY A 262 -8.32 31.98 -2.53
C GLY A 262 -8.95 30.65 -2.12
N LYS A 263 -10.23 30.62 -1.74
CA LYS A 263 -10.95 29.39 -1.45
C LYS A 263 -11.37 28.72 -2.77
N ARG A 264 -11.16 27.41 -2.82
CA ARG A 264 -11.44 26.59 -4.00
C ARG A 264 -12.82 25.94 -3.91
N HIS A 265 -13.51 25.95 -5.04
CA HIS A 265 -14.78 25.26 -5.22
C HIS A 265 -14.67 24.34 -6.42
N ALA A 266 -15.18 23.12 -6.28
CA ALA A 266 -15.22 22.17 -7.38
C ALA A 266 -16.14 22.67 -8.49
N ILE A 267 -15.74 22.46 -9.74
CA ILE A 267 -16.56 22.79 -10.92
C ILE A 267 -17.15 21.54 -11.60
N LYS A 268 -16.76 20.36 -11.13
CA LYS A 268 -17.25 19.06 -11.59
C LYS A 268 -17.86 18.28 -10.42
N PRO A 269 -18.84 17.40 -10.67
CA PRO A 269 -19.31 16.45 -9.67
C PRO A 269 -18.21 15.44 -9.31
N CYS A 270 -18.43 14.68 -8.25
CA CYS A 270 -17.55 13.60 -7.83
C CYS A 270 -17.47 12.51 -8.91
N PRO A 271 -16.28 11.93 -9.16
CA PRO A 271 -16.15 10.72 -9.98
C PRO A 271 -16.96 9.54 -9.41
N ASN A 272 -17.14 9.49 -8.09
CA ASN A 272 -18.11 8.60 -7.46
C ASN A 272 -19.50 9.23 -7.48
N ASN A 273 -20.41 8.66 -8.28
CA ASN A 273 -21.78 9.13 -8.41
C ASN A 273 -22.62 8.98 -7.12
N PHE A 274 -22.18 8.16 -6.16
CA PHE A 274 -22.87 7.99 -4.87
C PHE A 274 -22.56 9.12 -3.88
N GLU A 275 -21.43 9.82 -4.04
CA GLU A 275 -21.06 10.95 -3.19
C GLU A 275 -21.51 12.26 -3.84
N LYS A 276 -22.42 12.96 -3.15
CA LYS A 276 -22.94 14.26 -3.64
C LYS A 276 -22.00 15.41 -3.29
N SER A 277 -21.22 15.27 -2.21
CA SER A 277 -20.34 16.32 -1.70
C SER A 277 -19.00 16.34 -2.45
N ASN A 278 -18.84 17.29 -3.36
CA ASN A 278 -17.58 17.58 -4.04
C ASN A 278 -16.74 18.65 -3.31
N ARG A 279 -16.88 18.76 -1.99
CA ARG A 279 -16.19 19.76 -1.18
C ARG A 279 -14.68 19.64 -1.34
N ILE A 280 -14.03 20.78 -1.53
CA ILE A 280 -12.58 20.88 -1.58
C ILE A 280 -12.03 21.29 -0.21
N TYR A 281 -11.04 20.54 0.25
CA TYR A 281 -10.29 20.75 1.47
C TYR A 281 -8.91 21.31 1.12
N GLN A 282 -8.55 22.45 1.72
CA GLN A 282 -7.25 23.10 1.56
C GLN A 282 -6.56 23.19 2.91
N CYS A 283 -5.22 23.26 2.89
CA CYS A 283 -4.41 23.50 4.08
C CYS A 283 -3.74 24.89 4.05
N SER A 284 -3.26 25.32 5.22
CA SER A 284 -2.32 26.44 5.35
C SER A 284 -0.99 26.13 4.64
N PRO A 285 -0.09 27.12 4.47
CA PRO A 285 1.22 26.87 3.88
C PRO A 285 1.98 25.75 4.61
N PRO A 286 2.53 24.77 3.88
CA PRO A 286 3.33 23.71 4.50
C PRO A 286 4.65 24.27 5.02
N TYR A 287 5.16 23.65 6.08
CA TYR A 287 6.45 23.96 6.70
C TYR A 287 7.22 22.67 6.99
N ARG A 288 8.53 22.80 7.16
CA ARG A 288 9.41 21.71 7.55
C ARG A 288 9.49 21.65 9.06
N VAL A 289 9.30 20.47 9.64
CA VAL A 289 9.58 20.20 11.06
C VAL A 289 11.06 19.84 11.19
N SER A 290 11.67 20.20 12.31
CA SER A 290 13.07 19.83 12.59
C SER A 290 13.27 18.32 12.56
N SER A 291 14.47 17.87 12.20
CA SER A 291 14.82 16.44 12.27
C SER A 291 15.05 15.93 13.70
N ASN A 292 15.00 16.82 14.70
CA ASN A 292 15.13 16.45 16.11
C ASN A 292 13.87 15.72 16.61
N VAL A 293 14.05 14.56 17.23
CA VAL A 293 12.94 13.70 17.73
C VAL A 293 12.03 14.46 18.68
N THR A 294 12.60 15.24 19.60
CA THR A 294 11.85 16.05 20.57
C THR A 294 10.95 17.06 19.87
N GLU A 295 11.44 17.76 18.84
CA GLU A 295 10.63 18.70 18.05
C GLU A 295 9.51 18.02 17.26
N ILE A 296 9.81 16.87 16.66
CA ILE A 296 8.81 16.06 15.94
C ILE A 296 7.70 15.61 16.90
N MET A 297 8.07 15.17 18.09
CA MET A 297 7.11 14.78 19.13
C MET A 297 6.24 15.94 19.58
N ARG A 298 6.85 17.10 19.89
CA ARG A 298 6.11 18.31 20.26
C ARG A 298 5.10 18.69 19.18
N GLU A 299 5.51 18.62 17.92
CA GLU A 299 4.63 18.91 16.78
C GLU A 299 3.47 17.91 16.66
N ILE A 300 3.75 16.61 16.79
CA ILE A 300 2.71 15.57 16.77
C ILE A 300 1.72 15.77 17.93
N MET A 301 2.22 16.09 19.12
CA MET A 301 1.41 16.30 20.32
C MET A 301 0.53 17.56 20.24
N GLN A 302 1.04 18.65 19.68
CA GLN A 302 0.27 19.89 19.58
C GLN A 302 -0.70 19.88 18.40
N ASN A 303 -0.24 19.41 17.24
CA ASN A 303 -0.87 19.70 15.95
C ASN A 303 -1.31 18.45 15.19
N GLY A 304 -1.06 17.25 15.73
CA GLY A 304 -1.41 15.98 15.11
C GLY A 304 -0.33 15.41 14.20
N PRO A 305 -0.59 14.25 13.56
CA PRO A 305 0.38 13.51 12.77
C PRO A 305 1.19 14.35 11.79
N VAL A 306 2.41 13.90 11.50
CA VAL A 306 3.32 14.53 10.52
C VAL A 306 3.74 13.54 9.45
N GLN A 307 4.23 14.05 8.32
CA GLN A 307 4.75 13.23 7.23
C GLN A 307 6.28 13.15 7.32
N ALA A 308 6.85 11.97 7.11
CA ALA A 308 8.29 11.77 6.99
C ALA A 308 8.63 10.95 5.74
N ILE A 309 9.90 10.98 5.34
CA ILE A 309 10.45 10.10 4.30
C ILE A 309 11.41 9.14 4.98
N MET A 310 11.23 7.83 4.74
CA MET A 310 12.15 6.79 5.18
C MET A 310 12.83 6.13 4.00
N LYS A 311 14.06 5.65 4.23
CA LYS A 311 14.74 4.71 3.32
C LYS A 311 14.30 3.30 3.70
N VAL A 312 13.84 2.56 2.71
CA VAL A 312 13.34 1.19 2.84
C VAL A 312 14.40 0.23 2.34
N HIS A 313 14.61 -0.81 3.12
CA HIS A 313 15.54 -1.89 2.82
C HIS A 313 14.76 -3.18 2.54
N GLU A 314 15.41 -4.14 1.92
CA GLU A 314 14.85 -5.41 1.48
C GLU A 314 14.25 -6.25 2.63
N ASP A 315 14.86 -6.17 3.80
CA ASP A 315 14.39 -6.82 5.03
C ASP A 315 13.05 -6.24 5.52
N PHE A 316 12.75 -4.97 5.22
CA PHE A 316 11.50 -4.33 5.60
C PHE A 316 10.27 -4.89 4.89
N PHE A 317 10.43 -5.47 3.69
CA PHE A 317 9.33 -6.18 3.01
C PHE A 317 8.82 -7.40 3.77
N HIS A 318 9.61 -7.89 4.72
CA HIS A 318 9.28 -9.02 5.55
C HIS A 318 8.89 -8.60 6.97
N TYR A 319 8.97 -7.32 7.34
CA TYR A 319 8.66 -6.87 8.70
C TYR A 319 7.20 -7.19 9.08
N LYS A 320 7.00 -7.82 10.25
CA LYS A 320 5.69 -8.18 10.79
C LYS A 320 5.36 -7.46 12.08
N THR A 321 6.21 -7.60 13.11
CA THR A 321 5.95 -7.02 14.44
C THR A 321 7.23 -6.55 15.12
N GLY A 322 7.10 -5.70 16.14
CA GLY A 322 8.19 -5.20 16.97
C GLY A 322 8.68 -3.82 16.53
N ILE A 323 9.96 -3.56 16.77
CA ILE A 323 10.64 -2.32 16.43
C ILE A 323 11.66 -2.62 15.34
N TYR A 324 11.32 -2.19 14.13
CA TYR A 324 12.19 -2.38 12.97
C TYR A 324 13.54 -1.68 13.15
N ARG A 325 14.61 -2.42 12.80
CA ARG A 325 15.95 -1.90 12.60
C ARG A 325 16.59 -2.68 11.46
N HIS A 326 17.06 -1.97 10.44
CA HIS A 326 17.70 -2.60 9.29
C HIS A 326 18.90 -3.45 9.72
N VAL A 327 18.96 -4.69 9.23
CA VAL A 327 20.10 -5.59 9.43
C VAL A 327 21.03 -5.46 8.23
N THR A 328 22.23 -4.93 8.45
CA THR A 328 23.24 -4.77 7.38
C THR A 328 23.73 -6.13 6.89
N GLY A 329 23.45 -6.47 5.63
CA GLY A 329 24.03 -7.63 4.95
C GLY A 329 25.45 -7.37 4.43
N THR A 330 26.21 -8.44 4.18
CA THR A 330 27.60 -8.41 3.63
C THR A 330 27.66 -8.07 2.13
N ASN A 331 26.53 -8.04 1.43
CA ASN A 331 26.48 -7.71 0.01
C ASN A 331 26.21 -6.21 -0.14
N GLY A 332 27.19 -5.48 -0.68
CA GLY A 332 27.12 -4.04 -0.87
C GLY A 332 25.82 -3.59 -1.55
N ASP A 333 25.25 -2.50 -1.04
CA ASP A 333 24.07 -1.83 -1.61
C ASP A 333 24.25 -1.70 -3.14
N SER A 334 23.43 -2.40 -3.93
CA SER A 334 23.44 -2.21 -5.38
C SER A 334 23.06 -0.76 -5.70
N GLU A 335 24.03 -0.01 -6.21
CA GLU A 335 23.86 1.41 -6.52
C GLU A 335 22.72 1.67 -7.52
N LYS A 336 22.35 0.64 -8.30
CA LYS A 336 21.22 0.61 -9.25
C LYS A 336 19.89 1.04 -8.61
N TYR A 337 19.64 0.72 -7.34
CA TYR A 337 18.33 0.95 -6.70
C TYR A 337 18.30 2.07 -5.67
N ARG A 338 19.41 2.79 -5.46
CA ARG A 338 19.51 3.83 -4.43
C ARG A 338 18.41 4.91 -4.54
N LYS A 339 17.94 5.19 -5.75
CA LYS A 339 16.89 6.18 -6.04
C LYS A 339 15.45 5.67 -5.83
N LEU A 340 15.24 4.36 -5.73
CA LEU A 340 13.92 3.73 -5.60
C LEU A 340 13.57 3.33 -4.15
N ARG A 341 14.45 3.59 -3.18
CA ARG A 341 14.30 3.12 -1.80
C ARG A 341 13.54 4.06 -0.89
N THR A 342 13.06 5.21 -1.38
CA THR A 342 12.42 6.22 -0.55
C THR A 342 10.90 6.06 -0.52
N HIS A 343 10.34 6.11 0.68
CA HIS A 343 8.90 5.96 0.92
C HIS A 343 8.42 7.01 1.91
N ALA A 344 7.30 7.66 1.62
CA ALA A 344 6.69 8.64 2.51
C ALA A 344 5.69 7.97 3.46
N ILE A 345 5.79 8.31 4.74
CA ILE A 345 5.05 7.68 5.83
C ILE A 345 4.32 8.73 6.66
N LYS A 346 3.25 8.31 7.34
CA LYS A 346 2.58 9.10 8.39
C LYS A 346 3.10 8.67 9.76
N LEU A 347 3.66 9.62 10.50
CA LEU A 347 4.08 9.44 11.88
C LEU A 347 2.93 9.82 12.83
N THR A 348 2.55 8.90 13.70
CA THR A 348 1.37 9.04 14.58
C THR A 348 1.69 9.17 16.05
N GLY A 349 2.95 8.97 16.45
CA GLY A 349 3.31 9.03 17.87
C GLY A 349 4.68 8.46 18.22
N LEU A 350 4.89 8.27 19.53
CA LEU A 350 6.09 7.70 20.13
C LEU A 350 5.70 6.45 20.93
N LEU A 351 6.54 5.42 20.86
CA LEU A 351 6.41 4.22 21.67
C LEU A 351 7.59 4.11 22.67
N PRO A 352 7.33 3.59 23.88
CA PRO A 352 8.36 3.37 24.89
C PRO A 352 9.35 2.29 24.44
N THR A 353 10.56 2.36 24.98
CA THR A 353 11.65 1.43 24.75
C THR A 353 12.01 0.72 26.04
N PRO A 354 11.96 -0.62 26.10
CA PRO A 354 12.48 -1.34 27.26
C PRO A 354 13.98 -1.05 27.42
N GLY A 355 14.37 -0.34 28.48
CA GLY A 355 15.77 -0.10 28.86
C GLY A 355 16.45 1.17 28.34
N GLU A 356 15.76 2.07 27.63
CA GLU A 356 16.30 3.39 27.19
C GLU A 356 15.41 4.51 27.75
N SER A 357 16.02 5.51 28.41
CA SER A 357 15.32 6.57 29.15
C SER A 357 14.69 7.66 28.29
N HIS A 358 14.91 7.66 26.98
CA HIS A 358 14.32 8.61 26.04
C HIS A 358 13.96 7.91 24.72
N GLY A 359 12.67 7.94 24.35
CA GLY A 359 12.17 7.27 23.15
C GLY A 359 12.68 7.92 21.87
N GLU A 360 13.59 7.23 21.18
CA GLU A 360 14.10 7.63 19.86
C GLU A 360 13.26 7.08 18.68
N ARG A 361 12.08 6.50 18.96
CA ARG A 361 11.38 5.61 18.01
C ARG A 361 9.96 6.06 17.72
N MET A 362 9.65 6.24 16.44
CA MET A 362 8.36 6.79 16.00
C MET A 362 7.41 5.72 15.50
N ALA A 363 6.13 5.85 15.85
CA ALA A 363 5.05 5.00 15.35
C ALA A 363 4.69 5.41 13.92
N ILE A 364 4.67 4.42 13.02
CA ILE A 364 4.33 4.57 11.61
C ILE A 364 2.96 3.94 11.37
N SER A 365 2.09 4.64 10.62
CA SER A 365 0.79 4.09 10.20
C SER A 365 0.91 3.32 8.88
N GLY A 366 0.58 2.02 8.91
CA GLY A 366 0.15 1.18 7.78
C GLY A 366 1.03 1.14 6.53
N PHE A 367 2.20 0.47 6.62
CA PHE A 367 3.08 0.26 5.47
C PHE A 367 2.63 -0.92 4.58
N PHE A 368 2.17 -2.02 5.19
CA PHE A 368 1.55 -3.17 4.54
C PHE A 368 0.42 -3.67 5.44
N GLU A 369 -0.83 -3.33 5.14
CA GLU A 369 -1.98 -3.96 5.81
C GLU A 369 -2.64 -4.95 4.85
N GLU A 370 -2.91 -6.16 5.38
CA GLU A 370 -3.90 -7.09 4.84
C GLU A 370 -5.31 -6.66 5.26
#